data_AF-A0A822Z3Z6-F1
#
_entry.id   AF-A0A822Z3Z6-F1
#
_cell.length_a   1.000
_cell.length_b   1.000
_cell.length_c   1.000
_cell.angle_alpha   90.00
_cell.angle_beta   90.00
_cell.angle_gamma   90.00
#
_symmetry.space_group_name_H-M   'P 1'
#
loop_
_entity.id
_entity.type
_entity.pdbx_description
1 polymer ?
#
loop_
_entity_poly.entity_id
_entity_poly.type
_entity_poly.pdbx_seq_one_letter_code
_entity_poly.pdbx_strand_id
1 'polypeptide(L)'
;MKQNRLFDILDDEVMHGGNRTQLQGVAEIAKQCLRLSGEERPTMREVVVELDYLRGRGVGKNSWVKENYDKESVHLLVESSLDS
;
A
#
# COMPACT_ATOMS: atom_id res chain seq x y z
N MET A 1 3.15 16.30 0.73
CA MET A 1 2.60 17.07 -0.42
C MET A 1 2.37 18.51 0.02
N LYS A 2 3.33 19.41 -0.20
CA LYS A 2 3.06 20.84 0.01
C LYS A 2 2.19 21.33 -1.16
N GLN A 3 1.19 22.16 -0.89
CA GLN A 3 0.42 22.89 -1.90
C GLN A 3 -0.40 22.04 -2.91
N ASN A 4 -0.72 20.78 -2.59
CA ASN A 4 -1.55 19.90 -3.45
C ASN A 4 -1.01 19.69 -4.89
N ARG A 5 0.32 19.77 -5.06
CA ARG A 5 1.01 19.69 -6.35
C ARG A 5 1.39 18.27 -6.77
N LEU A 6 0.55 17.28 -6.44
CA LEU A 6 0.86 15.87 -6.73
C LEU A 6 1.13 15.65 -8.22
N PHE A 7 0.25 16.16 -9.08
CA PHE A 7 0.34 15.95 -10.53
C PHE A 7 1.47 16.75 -11.20
N ASP A 8 2.12 17.67 -10.48
CA ASP A 8 3.27 18.41 -11.01
C ASP A 8 4.59 17.65 -10.82
N ILE A 9 4.59 16.60 -9.97
CA ILE A 9 5.79 15.86 -9.60
C ILE A 9 5.75 14.39 -10.06
N LEU A 10 4.61 13.92 -10.54
CA LEU A 10 4.48 12.57 -11.06
C LEU A 10 5.15 12.48 -12.42
N ASP A 11 5.83 11.36 -12.65
CA ASP A 11 6.34 11.02 -13.97
C ASP A 11 5.20 10.89 -14.99
N ASP A 12 5.46 11.30 -16.23
CA ASP A 12 4.47 11.29 -17.30
C ASP A 12 3.89 9.89 -17.52
N GLU A 13 4.71 8.84 -17.47
CA GLU A 13 4.23 7.46 -17.65
C GLU A 13 3.23 7.07 -16.55
N VAL A 14 3.49 7.51 -15.31
CA VAL A 14 2.61 7.26 -14.16
C VAL A 14 1.30 8.03 -14.30
N MET A 15 1.36 9.28 -14.77
CA MET A 15 0.16 10.10 -15.00
C MET A 15 -0.75 9.52 -16.10
N HIS A 16 -0.17 8.97 -17.17
CA HIS A 16 -0.93 8.37 -18.26
C HIS A 16 -1.42 6.95 -17.93
N GLY A 17 -0.69 6.20 -17.10
CA GLY A 17 -1.04 4.83 -16.72
C GLY A 17 -2.09 4.72 -15.60
N GLY A 18 -2.23 5.73 -14.74
CA GLY A 18 -3.13 5.71 -13.59
C GLY A 18 -4.28 6.71 -13.67
N ASN A 19 -5.45 6.37 -13.11
CA ASN A 19 -6.52 7.36 -12.96
C ASN A 19 -6.24 8.31 -11.79
N ARG A 20 -6.72 9.56 -11.89
CA ARG A 20 -6.42 10.62 -10.90
C ARG A 20 -6.81 10.25 -9.47
N THR A 21 -7.93 9.55 -9.28
CA THR A 21 -8.42 9.13 -7.96
C THR A 21 -7.50 8.08 -7.34
N GLN A 22 -7.05 7.10 -8.13
CA GLN A 22 -6.10 6.08 -7.69
C GLN A 22 -4.74 6.69 -7.38
N LEU A 23 -4.25 7.58 -8.24
CA LEU A 23 -2.98 8.29 -8.02
C LEU A 23 -3.02 9.12 -6.74
N GLN A 24 -4.11 9.85 -6.50
CA GLN A 24 -4.31 10.61 -5.26
C GLN A 24 -4.34 9.67 -4.03
N GLY A 25 -5.05 8.55 -4.13
CA GLY A 25 -5.12 7.57 -3.05
C GLY A 25 -3.75 6.99 -2.70
N VAL A 26 -3.01 6.52 -3.70
CA VAL A 26 -1.65 5.97 -3.51
C VAL A 26 -0.70 7.01 -2.93
N ALA A 27 -0.82 8.26 -3.37
CA ALA A 27 -0.02 9.37 -2.85
C ALA A 27 -0.28 9.65 -1.36
N GLU A 28 -1.53 9.55 -0.89
CA GLU A 28 -1.86 9.70 0.53
C GLU A 28 -1.33 8.52 1.36
N ILE A 29 -1.43 7.28 0.86
CA ILE A 29 -0.83 6.09 1.49
C ILE A 29 0.68 6.29 1.66
N ALA A 30 1.38 6.66 0.57
CA ALA A 30 2.82 6.90 0.59
C ALA A 30 3.19 8.01 1.59
N LYS A 31 2.40 9.08 1.66
CA LYS A 31 2.60 10.17 2.63
C LYS A 31 2.43 9.70 4.08
N GLN A 32 1.51 8.78 4.36
CA GLN A 32 1.37 8.18 5.70
C GLN A 32 2.56 7.27 6.03
N CYS A 33 3.01 6.45 5.08
CA CYS A 33 4.20 5.59 5.25
C CYS A 33 5.48 6.38 5.53
N LEU A 34 5.58 7.62 5.03
CA LEU A 34 6.73 8.50 5.18
C LEU A 34 6.64 9.45 6.39
N ARG A 35 5.72 9.21 7.34
CA ARG A 35 5.66 10.00 8.58
C ARG A 35 6.95 9.83 9.40
N LEU A 36 7.38 10.93 10.03
CA LEU A 36 8.63 10.98 10.81
C LEU A 36 8.58 10.01 12.00
N SER A 37 7.47 10.02 12.73
CA SER A 37 7.23 9.05 13.81
C SER A 37 6.82 7.70 13.23
N GLY A 38 7.50 6.64 13.65
CA GLY A 38 7.18 5.27 13.25
C GLY A 38 5.81 4.80 13.73
N GLU A 39 5.37 5.28 14.90
CA GLU A 39 4.07 4.94 15.50
C GLU A 39 2.89 5.51 14.70
N GLU A 40 3.13 6.56 13.92
CA GLU A 40 2.11 7.16 13.07
C GLU A 40 2.04 6.54 11.67
N ARG A 41 3.00 5.68 11.32
CA ARG A 41 3.01 4.99 10.02
C ARG A 41 1.98 3.87 10.05
N PRO A 42 1.27 3.62 8.94
CA PRO A 42 0.38 2.48 8.84
C PRO A 42 1.19 1.19 8.90
N THR A 43 0.57 0.15 9.44
CA THR A 43 1.08 -1.21 9.32
C THR A 43 1.01 -1.67 7.86
N MET A 44 1.87 -2.59 7.46
CA MET A 44 1.80 -3.17 6.11
C MET A 44 0.45 -3.83 5.82
N ARG A 45 -0.27 -4.32 6.84
CA ARG A 45 -1.64 -4.80 6.67
C ARG A 45 -2.59 -3.70 6.23
N GLU A 46 -2.58 -2.55 6.91
CA GLU A 46 -3.43 -1.42 6.57
C GLU A 46 -3.11 -0.93 5.16
N VAL A 47 -1.83 -0.83 4.80
CA VAL A 47 -1.37 -0.48 3.45
C VAL A 47 -1.95 -1.43 2.39
N VAL A 48 -1.90 -2.74 2.62
CA VAL A 48 -2.46 -3.74 1.68
C VAL A 48 -3.98 -3.56 1.52
N VAL A 49 -4.70 -3.35 2.62
CA VAL A 49 -6.15 -3.16 2.60
C VAL A 49 -6.54 -1.91 1.80
N GLU A 50 -5.84 -0.79 2.02
CA GLU A 50 -6.11 0.46 1.31
C GLU A 50 -5.77 0.35 -0.18
N LEU A 51 -4.66 -0.30 -0.53
CA LEU A 51 -4.31 -0.55 -1.94
C LEU A 51 -5.32 -1.44 -2.66
N ASP A 52 -5.85 -2.46 -1.99
CA ASP A 52 -6.89 -3.31 -2.57
C ASP A 52 -8.19 -2.55 -2.82
N TYR A 53 -8.57 -1.66 -1.91
CA TYR A 53 -9.69 -0.75 -2.11
C TYR A 53 -9.49 0.13 -3.35
N LEU A 54 -8.31 0.74 -3.52
CA LEU A 54 -7.98 1.57 -4.69
C LEU A 54 -7.98 0.79 -6.01
N ARG A 55 -7.64 -0.51 -5.97
CA ARG A 55 -7.73 -1.41 -7.13
C ARG A 55 -9.18 -1.76 -7.51
N GLY A 56 -10.18 -1.31 -6.76
CA GLY A 56 -11.59 -1.69 -6.95
C GLY A 56 -11.89 -3.12 -6.49
N ARG A 57 -10.93 -3.78 -5.83
CA ARG A 57 -11.13 -5.00 -5.07
C ARG A 57 -11.68 -4.57 -3.70
N GLY A 58 -12.95 -4.16 -3.66
CA GLY A 58 -13.60 -3.72 -2.43
C GLY A 58 -13.31 -4.64 -1.24
N VAL A 59 -13.38 -4.09 -0.02
CA VAL A 59 -13.04 -4.78 1.25
C VAL A 59 -13.71 -6.16 1.30
N GLY A 60 -12.94 -7.23 1.01
CA GLY A 60 -13.45 -8.61 0.97
C GLY A 60 -13.34 -9.36 -0.37
N LYS A 61 -12.86 -8.75 -1.47
CA LYS A 61 -12.54 -9.50 -2.71
C LYS A 61 -11.17 -10.19 -2.69
N ASN A 62 -10.35 -9.90 -1.69
CA ASN A 62 -9.11 -10.60 -1.40
C ASN A 62 -9.37 -11.65 -0.31
N SER A 63 -9.62 -12.90 -0.71
CA SER A 63 -9.65 -14.09 0.17
C SER A 63 -8.43 -14.17 1.12
N TRP A 64 -7.35 -13.44 0.84
CA TRP A 64 -6.09 -13.38 1.58
C TRP A 64 -6.14 -12.68 2.95
N VAL A 65 -7.11 -11.78 3.20
CA VAL A 65 -7.11 -10.95 4.43
C VAL A 65 -8.02 -11.50 5.54
N LYS A 66 -8.95 -12.42 5.21
CA LYS A 66 -9.90 -12.95 6.21
C LYS A 66 -9.44 -14.26 6.88
N GLU A 67 -8.45 -14.96 6.32
CA GLU A 67 -7.96 -16.24 6.88
C GLU A 67 -6.64 -16.15 7.69
N ASN A 68 -5.87 -15.07 7.61
CA ASN A 68 -4.54 -15.01 8.25
C ASN A 68 -4.51 -14.19 9.55
N TYR A 69 -5.52 -14.37 10.42
CA TYR A 69 -5.57 -13.74 11.74
C TYR A 69 -5.77 -14.72 12.89
N ASP A 70 -5.58 -16.02 12.63
CA ASP A 70 -5.47 -17.01 13.70
C ASP A 70 -4.23 -17.88 13.46
N LYS A 71 -3.14 -17.46 14.12
CA LYS A 71 -1.87 -18.16 14.35
C LYS A 71 -0.81 -18.10 13.25
N GLU A 72 0.41 -17.78 13.70
CA GLU A 72 1.70 -17.94 13.01
C GLU A 72 2.19 -16.79 12.11
N SER A 73 2.61 -15.75 12.82
CA SER A 73 3.83 -15.00 12.51
C SER A 73 5.01 -15.91 12.08
N VAL A 74 5.81 -15.49 11.10
CA VAL A 74 7.21 -15.91 10.80
C VAL A 74 7.51 -17.17 9.96
N HIS A 75 6.70 -17.59 8.98
CA HIS A 75 7.18 -18.64 8.02
C HIS A 75 7.67 -18.11 6.66
N LEU A 76 7.08 -17.05 6.12
CA LEU A 76 7.40 -16.58 4.75
C LEU A 76 8.66 -15.69 4.62
N LEU A 77 9.28 -15.29 5.74
CA LEU A 77 10.55 -14.56 5.73
C LEU A 77 11.78 -15.49 5.88
N VAL A 78 11.57 -16.79 6.06
CA VAL A 78 12.64 -17.80 6.21
C VAL A 78 13.00 -18.44 4.86
N GLU A 79 12.05 -18.59 3.93
CA GLU A 79 12.29 -19.32 2.67
C GLU A 79 13.14 -18.57 1.64
N SER A 80 13.25 -17.24 1.69
CA SER A 80 14.15 -16.50 0.79
C SER A 80 15.62 -16.48 1.25
N SER A 81 15.96 -17.21 2.32
CA SER A 81 17.35 -17.36 2.80
C SER A 81 17.91 -18.77 2.56
N LEU A 82 17.16 -19.64 1.87
CA LEU A 82 17.57 -21.01 1.54
C LEU A 82 17.43 -21.28 0.03
N ASP A 83 17.99 -20.40 -0.79
CA ASP A 83 18.57 -20.82 -2.06
C ASP A 83 20.04 -20.38 -2.10
N SER A 84 20.91 -21.38 -2.12
CA SER A 84 22.34 -21.28 -2.38
C SER A 84 22.62 -21.25 -3.88
#